data_AF-A0A2G9ZZA5-F1
#
_entry.id   AF-A0A2G9ZZA5-F1
#
_cell.length_a   1.000
_cell.length_b   1.000
_cell.length_c   1.000
_cell.angle_alpha   90.00
_cell.angle_beta   90.00
_cell.angle_gamma   90.00
#
_symmetry.space_group_name_H-M   'P 1'
#
loop_
_entity.id
_entity.type
_entity.pdbx_description
1 polymer ?
#
loop_
_entity_poly.entity_id
_entity_poly.type
_entity_poly.pdbx_seq_one_letter_code
_entity_poly.pdbx_strand_id
1 'polypeptide(L)'
;MFNGVYVEFSRDSKMVINPFSNVVNIKEDASTIASIILQMTFSATNSQPTETERTLIKNAVYYSYENYGPDSDVDKIYEYLTNFPKYADEVLDIDCRENENCVADLRLLASKLAFNLRSFTSQGPYGHWFNGRSTLDISSDEFVVLELEDLKKQPELFRIITLQVLNYVTQDLYLSDRSRKRLIIFDEAWQFFKDNDMLRNIIEEGYRRARKYGGSFTVITQSLMDLEMFGSVGDVIRDNSAYKFYLQSGSFEKAKSRKIIDYDNFTMRLLKSVKSPKPRYSEIFMDTPVGVGISRLAVDPFSYYLFTSDANDIFKIEELVSSGKTYAEAIGHLVEQGRPSK
;
A
#
# COMPACT_ATOMS: atom_id res chain seq x y z
N MET A 1 2.10 -0.63 -24.19
CA MET A 1 2.56 -2.00 -24.52
C MET A 1 1.74 -3.09 -23.83
N PHE A 2 1.35 -2.95 -22.55
CA PHE A 2 0.70 -4.03 -21.80
C PHE A 2 -0.81 -3.88 -21.55
N ASN A 3 -1.44 -2.83 -22.09
CA ASN A 3 -2.87 -2.52 -21.89
C ASN A 3 -3.32 -2.58 -20.41
N GLY A 4 -2.42 -2.21 -19.49
CA GLY A 4 -2.72 -2.15 -18.07
C GLY A 4 -3.35 -0.83 -17.67
N VAL A 5 -3.97 -0.83 -16.49
CA VAL A 5 -4.54 0.37 -15.87
C VAL A 5 -3.48 1.05 -15.02
N TYR A 6 -3.31 2.35 -15.23
CA TYR A 6 -2.43 3.19 -14.46
C TYR A 6 -3.28 4.12 -13.60
N VAL A 7 -3.23 3.93 -12.28
CA VAL A 7 -3.95 4.77 -11.32
C VAL A 7 -2.96 5.70 -10.66
N GLU A 8 -3.18 7.00 -10.84
CA GLU A 8 -2.32 8.05 -10.31
C GLU A 8 -3.10 8.94 -9.36
N PHE A 9 -2.46 9.26 -8.23
CA PHE A 9 -3.01 10.12 -7.20
C PHE A 9 -2.45 11.55 -7.27
N SER A 10 -2.47 12.15 -8.46
CA SER A 10 -2.03 13.53 -8.68
C SER A 10 -3.12 14.54 -8.28
N ARG A 11 -2.77 15.83 -8.18
CA ARG A 11 -3.70 16.89 -7.76
C ARG A 11 -4.92 17.05 -8.66
N ASP A 12 -4.80 16.71 -9.94
CA ASP A 12 -5.88 16.85 -10.93
C ASP A 12 -6.68 15.55 -11.11
N SER A 13 -6.33 14.50 -10.37
CA SER A 13 -7.02 13.22 -10.42
C SER A 13 -8.46 13.37 -9.91
N LYS A 14 -9.38 12.70 -10.61
CA LYS A 14 -10.81 12.63 -10.23
C LYS A 14 -11.13 11.37 -9.42
N MET A 15 -10.10 10.68 -8.95
CA MET A 15 -10.27 9.44 -8.22
C MET A 15 -10.88 9.70 -6.84
N VAL A 16 -11.88 8.89 -6.52
CA VAL A 16 -12.49 8.80 -5.20
C VAL A 16 -12.21 7.41 -4.67
N ILE A 17 -11.71 7.32 -3.44
CA ILE A 17 -11.34 6.10 -2.72
C ILE A 17 -12.08 6.05 -1.38
N ASN A 18 -13.39 6.23 -1.41
CA ASN A 18 -14.22 6.22 -0.20
C ASN A 18 -14.17 4.84 0.51
N PRO A 19 -13.83 4.79 1.82
CA PRO A 19 -13.74 3.53 2.58
C PRO A 19 -15.06 2.78 2.75
N PHE A 20 -16.20 3.41 2.55
CA PHE A 20 -17.52 2.78 2.73
C PHE A 20 -18.05 2.09 1.46
N SER A 21 -17.51 2.41 0.27
CA SER A 21 -18.14 2.02 -0.99
C SER A 21 -18.17 0.51 -1.27
N ASN A 22 -17.23 -0.26 -0.73
CA ASN A 22 -17.08 -1.70 -0.98
C ASN A 22 -17.29 -2.56 0.28
N VAL A 23 -17.94 -2.00 1.29
CA VAL A 23 -18.25 -2.73 2.53
C VAL A 23 -19.23 -3.86 2.24
N VAL A 24 -18.87 -5.08 2.63
CA VAL A 24 -19.74 -6.26 2.51
C VAL A 24 -20.36 -6.57 3.86
N ASN A 25 -19.58 -6.51 4.92
CA ASN A 25 -20.04 -6.75 6.27
C ASN A 25 -19.47 -5.69 7.21
N ILE A 26 -20.29 -4.71 7.54
CA ILE A 26 -19.88 -3.60 8.42
C ILE A 26 -19.34 -4.08 9.77
N LYS A 27 -19.79 -5.24 10.29
CA LYS A 27 -19.27 -5.78 11.56
C LYS A 27 -17.80 -6.18 11.49
N GLU A 28 -17.34 -6.59 10.31
CA GLU A 28 -15.95 -6.94 10.03
C GLU A 28 -15.15 -5.70 9.59
N ASP A 29 -15.73 -4.89 8.70
CA ASP A 29 -15.04 -3.77 8.06
C ASP A 29 -14.96 -2.50 8.93
N ALA A 30 -15.89 -2.30 9.88
CA ALA A 30 -15.97 -1.05 10.66
C ALA A 30 -14.67 -0.74 11.41
N SER A 31 -13.96 -1.76 11.90
CA SER A 31 -12.68 -1.56 12.60
C SER A 31 -11.62 -0.99 11.65
N THR A 32 -11.58 -1.44 10.40
CA THR A 32 -10.64 -0.97 9.37
C THR A 32 -11.01 0.43 8.87
N ILE A 33 -12.30 0.70 8.70
CA ILE A 33 -12.78 2.04 8.31
C ILE A 33 -12.51 3.05 9.43
N ALA A 34 -12.89 2.73 10.67
CA ALA A 34 -12.61 3.60 11.82
C ALA A 34 -11.12 3.88 11.97
N SER A 35 -10.31 2.88 11.67
CA SER A 35 -8.86 2.96 11.62
C SER A 35 -8.37 3.98 10.58
N ILE A 36 -8.89 3.96 9.35
CA ILE A 36 -8.61 4.96 8.31
C ILE A 36 -9.05 6.37 8.76
N ILE A 37 -10.25 6.51 9.34
CA ILE A 37 -10.76 7.80 9.82
C ILE A 37 -9.92 8.35 10.99
N LEU A 38 -9.46 7.50 11.90
CA LEU A 38 -8.54 7.91 12.96
C LEU A 38 -7.21 8.40 12.38
N GLN A 39 -6.69 7.75 11.34
CA GLN A 39 -5.47 8.21 10.65
C GLN A 39 -5.65 9.57 10.01
N MET A 40 -6.84 9.89 9.48
CA MET A 40 -7.21 11.24 9.03
C MET A 40 -7.25 12.24 10.20
N THR A 41 -7.80 11.82 11.33
CA THR A 41 -8.02 12.69 12.50
C THR A 41 -6.74 13.04 13.26
N PHE A 42 -5.75 12.15 13.24
CA PHE A 42 -4.47 12.30 13.95
C PHE A 42 -3.28 12.48 13.01
N SER A 43 -3.54 12.87 11.75
CA SER A 43 -2.51 13.00 10.71
C SER A 43 -1.42 14.00 11.09
N ALA A 44 -1.81 15.14 11.68
CA ALA A 44 -0.92 16.25 11.98
C ALA A 44 -0.09 16.08 13.28
N THR A 45 -0.55 15.29 14.24
CA THR A 45 0.04 15.22 15.60
C THR A 45 0.86 13.96 15.85
N ASN A 46 0.75 12.93 14.99
CA ASN A 46 1.31 11.59 15.22
C ASN A 46 0.99 11.00 16.60
N SER A 47 -0.06 11.49 17.26
CA SER A 47 -0.51 10.98 18.56
C SER A 47 -1.38 9.74 18.35
N GLN A 48 -1.24 8.77 19.24
CA GLN A 48 -2.10 7.59 19.24
C GLN A 48 -3.47 7.94 19.82
N PRO A 49 -4.58 7.54 19.18
CA PRO A 49 -5.90 7.76 19.74
C PRO A 49 -6.12 6.91 20.99
N THR A 50 -6.77 7.52 21.96
CA THR A 50 -7.28 6.89 23.18
C THR A 50 -8.40 5.89 22.86
N GLU A 51 -8.72 5.00 23.79
CA GLU A 51 -9.79 4.01 23.63
C GLU A 51 -11.17 4.68 23.42
N THR A 52 -11.41 5.79 24.11
CA THR A 52 -12.64 6.57 23.96
C THR A 52 -12.76 7.19 22.57
N GLU A 53 -11.67 7.74 22.02
CA GLU A 53 -11.66 8.28 20.65
C GLU A 53 -11.88 7.19 19.61
N ARG A 54 -11.27 6.01 19.80
CA ARG A 54 -11.49 4.84 18.95
C ARG A 54 -12.95 4.42 18.96
N THR A 55 -13.55 4.35 20.14
CA THR A 55 -14.96 3.98 20.33
C THR A 55 -15.89 5.01 19.68
N LEU A 56 -15.65 6.30 19.87
CA LEU A 56 -16.44 7.37 19.24
C LEU A 56 -16.41 7.30 17.71
N ILE A 57 -15.23 7.14 17.11
CA ILE A 57 -15.12 7.01 15.65
C ILE A 57 -15.78 5.71 15.17
N LYS A 58 -15.62 4.59 15.89
CA LYS A 58 -16.27 3.33 15.53
C LYS A 58 -17.79 3.43 15.55
N ASN A 59 -18.36 4.11 16.55
CA ASN A 59 -19.80 4.38 16.63
C ASN A 59 -20.25 5.29 15.48
N ALA A 60 -19.47 6.31 15.13
CA ALA A 60 -19.74 7.15 13.98
C ALA A 60 -19.75 6.34 12.67
N VAL A 61 -18.81 5.41 12.50
CA VAL A 61 -18.74 4.52 11.33
C VAL A 61 -19.98 3.62 11.24
N TYR A 62 -20.40 3.01 12.34
CA TYR A 62 -21.64 2.20 12.36
C TYR A 62 -22.86 3.05 12.03
N TYR A 63 -23.06 4.16 12.74
CA TYR A 63 -24.17 5.08 12.48
C TYR A 63 -24.21 5.50 11.01
N SER A 64 -23.07 5.92 10.48
CA SER A 64 -22.96 6.40 9.11
C SER A 64 -23.31 5.32 8.09
N TYR A 65 -22.80 4.11 8.27
CA TYR A 65 -23.11 3.01 7.37
C TYR A 65 -24.55 2.49 7.52
N GLU A 66 -25.12 2.48 8.72
CA GLU A 66 -26.51 2.06 8.94
C GLU A 66 -27.52 3.01 8.29
N ASN A 67 -27.22 4.31 8.25
CA ASN A 67 -28.10 5.33 7.70
C ASN A 67 -27.89 5.57 6.19
N TYR A 68 -26.66 5.44 5.70
CA TYR A 68 -26.29 5.80 4.32
C TYR A 68 -25.72 4.63 3.51
N GLY A 69 -25.44 3.49 4.15
CA GLY A 69 -24.88 2.32 3.49
C GLY A 69 -23.57 2.64 2.76
N PRO A 70 -23.37 2.07 1.57
CA PRO A 70 -22.18 2.34 0.76
C PRO A 70 -22.09 3.78 0.17
N ASP A 71 -23.13 4.61 0.35
CA ASP A 71 -23.10 6.05 0.04
C ASP A 71 -22.64 6.91 1.24
N SER A 72 -22.33 6.28 2.38
CA SER A 72 -21.65 6.91 3.51
C SER A 72 -20.27 7.44 3.10
N ASP A 73 -19.79 8.49 3.77
CA ASP A 73 -18.48 9.09 3.53
C ASP A 73 -17.95 9.86 4.77
N VAL A 74 -16.86 10.63 4.59
CA VAL A 74 -16.24 11.40 5.67
C VAL A 74 -17.15 12.53 6.17
N ASP A 75 -17.95 13.14 5.29
CA ASP A 75 -18.93 14.17 5.67
C ASP A 75 -19.96 13.63 6.67
N LYS A 76 -20.40 12.38 6.49
CA LYS A 76 -21.36 11.75 7.42
C LYS A 76 -20.76 11.46 8.79
N ILE A 77 -19.48 11.10 8.84
CA ILE A 77 -18.75 10.97 10.10
C ILE A 77 -18.58 12.32 10.79
N TYR A 78 -18.23 13.35 10.03
CA TYR A 78 -18.15 14.72 10.53
C TYR A 78 -19.50 15.21 11.07
N GLU A 79 -20.61 14.92 10.38
CA GLU A 79 -21.97 15.24 10.84
C GLU A 79 -22.28 14.55 12.17
N TYR A 80 -21.97 13.25 12.30
CA TYR A 80 -22.18 12.51 13.53
C TYR A 80 -21.44 13.16 14.72
N LEU A 81 -20.15 13.46 14.53
CA LEU A 81 -19.29 14.01 15.59
C LEU A 81 -19.69 15.43 16.00
N THR A 82 -20.11 16.27 15.04
CA THR A 82 -20.54 17.66 15.32
C THR A 82 -21.89 17.74 16.01
N ASN A 83 -22.78 16.77 15.77
CA ASN A 83 -24.10 16.72 16.39
C ASN A 83 -24.15 15.83 17.64
N PHE A 84 -23.01 15.30 18.10
CA PHE A 84 -22.93 14.50 19.31
C PHE A 84 -23.45 15.31 20.54
N PRO A 85 -24.32 14.75 21.41
CA PRO A 85 -24.74 13.35 21.53
C PRO A 85 -26.06 12.99 20.82
N LYS A 86 -26.67 13.87 20.01
CA LYS A 86 -27.99 13.64 19.38
C LYS A 86 -28.12 12.27 18.69
N TYR A 87 -27.04 11.79 18.11
CA TYR A 87 -27.00 10.51 17.37
C TYR A 87 -26.41 9.35 18.19
N ALA A 88 -26.06 9.60 19.47
CA ALA A 88 -25.44 8.63 20.36
C ALA A 88 -26.39 8.08 21.44
N ASP A 89 -27.66 8.51 21.46
CA ASP A 89 -28.64 8.13 22.49
C ASP A 89 -28.87 6.60 22.56
N GLU A 90 -28.63 5.84 21.49
CA GLU A 90 -28.70 4.38 21.49
C GLU A 90 -27.42 3.71 22.01
N VAL A 91 -26.27 4.38 21.89
CA VAL A 91 -24.92 3.79 22.06
C VAL A 91 -24.20 4.30 23.32
N LEU A 92 -24.67 5.40 23.92
CA LEU A 92 -24.22 5.83 25.23
C LEU A 92 -24.57 4.76 26.25
N ASP A 93 -23.55 4.30 26.99
CA ASP A 93 -23.71 3.40 28.12
C ASP A 93 -24.77 3.96 29.08
N ILE A 94 -25.61 3.09 29.64
CA ILE A 94 -26.65 3.46 30.61
C ILE A 94 -26.03 4.27 31.74
N ASP A 95 -24.78 3.93 32.13
CA ASP A 95 -24.02 4.59 33.19
C ASP A 95 -23.59 6.04 32.87
N CYS A 96 -23.42 6.41 31.60
CA CYS A 96 -23.09 7.79 31.20
C CYS A 96 -24.30 8.61 30.76
N ARG A 97 -25.45 8.00 30.47
CA ARG A 97 -26.67 8.73 30.05
C ARG A 97 -27.16 9.72 31.11
N GLU A 98 -27.03 9.35 32.39
CA GLU A 98 -27.48 10.17 33.52
C GLU A 98 -26.38 11.09 34.09
N ASN A 99 -25.15 10.99 33.58
CA ASN A 99 -24.01 11.78 34.06
C ASN A 99 -23.69 12.93 33.09
N GLU A 100 -24.21 14.13 33.37
CA GLU A 100 -24.02 15.33 32.55
C GLU A 100 -22.54 15.66 32.27
N ASN A 101 -21.64 15.40 33.23
CA ASN A 101 -20.21 15.64 33.05
C ASN A 101 -19.59 14.65 32.06
N CYS A 102 -19.96 13.36 32.14
CA CYS A 102 -19.51 12.36 31.16
C CYS A 102 -19.95 12.74 29.74
N VAL A 103 -21.21 13.13 29.56
CA VAL A 103 -21.75 13.55 28.25
C VAL A 103 -21.03 14.81 27.74
N ALA A 104 -20.75 15.77 28.61
CA ALA A 104 -20.02 16.98 28.26
C ALA A 104 -18.58 16.68 27.79
N ASP A 105 -17.86 15.80 28.49
CA ASP A 105 -16.51 15.38 28.12
C ASP A 105 -16.48 14.65 26.77
N LEU A 106 -17.42 13.74 26.54
CA LEU A 106 -17.56 13.04 25.26
C LEU A 106 -17.92 13.99 24.11
N ARG A 107 -18.78 14.98 24.35
CA ARG A 107 -19.11 16.02 23.36
C ARG A 107 -17.89 16.87 23.02
N LEU A 108 -17.09 17.25 24.02
CA LEU A 108 -15.86 17.99 23.79
C LEU A 108 -14.87 17.17 22.97
N LEU A 109 -14.73 15.88 23.25
CA LEU A 109 -13.88 14.97 22.51
C LEU A 109 -14.35 14.80 21.06
N ALA A 110 -15.63 14.54 20.84
CA ALA A 110 -16.23 14.45 19.51
C ALA A 110 -16.02 15.75 18.70
N SER A 111 -16.16 16.91 19.33
CA SER A 111 -15.91 18.21 18.69
C SER A 111 -14.45 18.37 18.26
N LYS A 112 -13.48 17.90 19.07
CA LYS A 112 -12.05 17.90 18.69
C LYS A 112 -11.78 16.96 17.51
N LEU A 113 -12.35 15.76 17.53
CA LEU A 113 -12.24 14.81 16.41
C LEU A 113 -12.82 15.41 15.12
N ALA A 114 -14.01 16.02 15.19
CA ALA A 114 -14.64 16.69 14.05
C ALA A 114 -13.77 17.84 13.52
N PHE A 115 -13.22 18.68 14.41
CA PHE A 115 -12.35 19.79 14.02
C PHE A 115 -11.14 19.29 13.20
N ASN A 116 -10.48 18.23 13.66
CA ASN A 116 -9.33 17.64 12.98
C ASN A 116 -9.71 16.95 11.66
N LEU A 117 -10.90 16.34 11.58
CA LEU A 117 -11.38 15.66 10.37
C LEU A 117 -11.76 16.64 9.24
N ARG A 118 -11.94 17.93 9.54
CA ARG A 118 -12.41 18.97 8.60
C ARG A 118 -11.65 19.00 7.28
N SER A 119 -10.34 18.76 7.28
CA SER A 119 -9.52 18.77 6.06
C SER A 119 -9.89 17.69 5.04
N PHE A 120 -10.56 16.63 5.51
CA PHE A 120 -10.98 15.45 4.72
C PHE A 120 -12.48 15.44 4.40
N THR A 121 -13.24 16.42 4.91
CA THR A 121 -14.63 16.66 4.47
C THR A 121 -14.66 17.21 3.04
N SER A 122 -15.80 17.18 2.36
CA SER A 122 -15.98 17.74 1.01
C SER A 122 -15.60 19.21 0.88
N GLN A 123 -15.61 19.95 2.00
CA GLN A 123 -15.22 21.37 2.08
C GLN A 123 -13.72 21.57 2.35
N GLY A 124 -12.99 20.49 2.67
CA GLY A 124 -11.57 20.49 2.96
C GLY A 124 -10.71 20.23 1.72
N PRO A 125 -9.40 20.55 1.79
CA PRO A 125 -8.48 20.40 0.65
C PRO A 125 -8.32 18.95 0.18
N TYR A 126 -8.54 17.96 1.05
CA TYR A 126 -8.38 16.54 0.73
C TYR A 126 -9.72 15.82 0.50
N GLY A 127 -10.84 16.53 0.61
CA GLY A 127 -12.18 15.96 0.58
C GLY A 127 -12.52 15.20 -0.69
N HIS A 128 -12.02 15.66 -1.84
CA HIS A 128 -12.31 15.06 -3.14
C HIS A 128 -11.87 13.60 -3.27
N TRP A 129 -10.86 13.16 -2.50
CA TRP A 129 -10.42 11.77 -2.51
C TRP A 129 -11.34 10.82 -1.74
N PHE A 130 -12.11 11.31 -0.77
CA PHE A 130 -12.77 10.45 0.22
C PHE A 130 -14.29 10.59 0.28
N ASN A 131 -14.86 11.61 -0.38
CA ASN A 131 -16.30 11.88 -0.34
C ASN A 131 -16.96 11.56 -1.69
N GLY A 132 -18.11 10.90 -1.63
CA GLY A 132 -18.79 10.30 -2.79
C GLY A 132 -18.42 8.84 -3.05
N ARG A 133 -19.04 8.22 -4.06
CA ARG A 133 -18.79 6.81 -4.40
C ARG A 133 -17.36 6.61 -4.92
N SER A 134 -16.71 5.54 -4.46
CA SER A 134 -15.41 5.12 -4.96
C SER A 134 -15.45 4.91 -6.47
N THR A 135 -14.48 5.49 -7.17
CA THR A 135 -14.30 5.32 -8.61
C THR A 135 -13.20 4.30 -8.94
N LEU A 136 -12.48 3.82 -7.92
CA LEU A 136 -11.50 2.76 -8.08
C LEU A 136 -12.21 1.41 -8.23
N ASP A 137 -12.17 0.87 -9.46
CA ASP A 137 -12.55 -0.50 -9.78
C ASP A 137 -11.41 -1.16 -10.56
N ILE A 138 -10.78 -2.17 -9.97
CA ILE A 138 -9.70 -2.94 -10.60
C ILE A 138 -10.08 -4.41 -10.81
N SER A 139 -11.33 -4.77 -10.52
CA SER A 139 -11.76 -6.17 -10.41
C SER A 139 -11.65 -6.93 -11.74
N SER A 140 -11.82 -6.24 -12.86
CA SER A 140 -11.71 -6.77 -14.22
C SER A 140 -10.34 -6.60 -14.86
N ASP A 141 -9.40 -5.93 -14.20
CA ASP A 141 -8.10 -5.60 -14.79
C ASP A 141 -7.05 -6.69 -14.54
N GLU A 142 -6.25 -6.98 -15.56
CA GLU A 142 -5.20 -8.02 -15.50
C GLU A 142 -3.83 -7.46 -15.09
N PHE A 143 -3.61 -6.16 -15.29
CA PHE A 143 -2.37 -5.49 -14.90
C PHE A 143 -2.67 -4.07 -14.44
N VAL A 144 -2.37 -3.78 -13.17
CA VAL A 144 -2.66 -2.49 -12.54
C VAL A 144 -1.39 -1.97 -11.92
N VAL A 145 -1.08 -0.70 -12.19
CA VAL A 145 0.01 0.04 -11.56
C VAL A 145 -0.62 1.18 -10.76
N LEU A 146 -0.33 1.20 -9.46
CA LEU A 146 -0.79 2.22 -8.53
C LEU A 146 0.41 3.12 -8.22
N GLU A 147 0.42 4.33 -8.78
CA GLU A 147 1.51 5.29 -8.58
C GLU A 147 1.18 6.27 -7.46
N LEU A 148 2.07 6.33 -6.46
CA LEU A 148 1.90 7.12 -5.24
C LEU A 148 3.02 8.16 -5.05
N GLU A 149 3.97 8.28 -5.98
CA GLU A 149 5.11 9.18 -5.87
C GLU A 149 4.70 10.65 -5.68
N ASP A 150 3.68 11.11 -6.38
CA ASP A 150 3.17 12.47 -6.28
C ASP A 150 2.68 12.84 -4.87
N LEU A 151 2.19 11.85 -4.13
CA LEU A 151 1.74 11.99 -2.75
C LEU A 151 2.89 12.06 -1.74
N LYS A 152 4.13 11.67 -2.11
CA LYS A 152 5.29 11.70 -1.18
C LYS A 152 5.55 13.11 -0.62
N LYS A 153 5.16 14.16 -1.36
CA LYS A 153 5.25 15.57 -0.93
C LYS A 153 4.26 15.90 0.21
N GLN A 154 3.29 15.03 0.47
CA GLN A 154 2.26 15.15 1.50
C GLN A 154 2.19 13.85 2.33
N PRO A 155 3.10 13.65 3.29
CA PRO A 155 3.24 12.38 4.03
C PRO A 155 1.95 11.90 4.70
N GLU A 156 1.14 12.85 5.20
CA GLU A 156 -0.17 12.56 5.81
C GLU A 156 -1.13 11.93 4.80
N LEU A 157 -1.29 12.56 3.63
CA LEU A 157 -2.18 12.08 2.58
C LEU A 157 -1.67 10.77 1.98
N PHE A 158 -0.36 10.66 1.74
CA PHE A 158 0.30 9.43 1.30
C PHE A 158 -0.08 8.24 2.20
N ARG A 159 0.01 8.41 3.52
CA ARG A 159 -0.29 7.35 4.49
C ARG A 159 -1.75 6.90 4.41
N ILE A 160 -2.68 7.85 4.33
CA ILE A 160 -4.13 7.58 4.33
C ILE A 160 -4.55 6.93 3.01
N ILE A 161 -4.11 7.47 1.88
CA ILE A 161 -4.40 6.93 0.55
C ILE A 161 -3.82 5.51 0.42
N THR A 162 -2.56 5.32 0.82
CA THR A 162 -1.93 3.98 0.80
C THR A 162 -2.75 2.97 1.60
N LEU A 163 -3.12 3.32 2.83
CA LEU A 163 -3.89 2.43 3.70
C LEU A 163 -5.23 2.04 3.05
N GLN A 164 -5.92 3.02 2.48
CA GLN A 164 -7.20 2.83 1.84
C GLN A 164 -7.10 1.99 0.55
N VAL A 165 -6.09 2.25 -0.27
CA VAL A 165 -5.82 1.47 -1.49
C VAL A 165 -5.48 0.02 -1.14
N LEU A 166 -4.68 -0.21 -0.11
CA LEU A 166 -4.36 -1.57 0.34
C LEU A 166 -5.54 -2.30 0.94
N ASN A 167 -6.39 -1.59 1.71
CA ASN A 167 -7.65 -2.14 2.16
C ASN A 167 -8.51 -2.58 0.96
N TYR A 168 -8.64 -1.71 -0.03
CA TYR A 168 -9.39 -2.01 -1.26
C TYR A 168 -8.82 -3.22 -2.01
N VAL A 169 -7.51 -3.25 -2.29
CA VAL A 169 -6.84 -4.37 -2.99
C VAL A 169 -6.97 -5.68 -2.21
N THR A 170 -6.91 -5.61 -0.88
CA THR A 170 -7.03 -6.78 0.00
C THR A 170 -8.47 -7.31 0.03
N GLN A 171 -9.45 -6.42 0.11
CA GLN A 171 -10.87 -6.78 0.01
C GLN A 171 -11.18 -7.40 -1.35
N ASP A 172 -10.73 -6.77 -2.45
CA ASP A 172 -10.91 -7.29 -3.80
C ASP A 172 -10.24 -8.67 -3.95
N LEU A 173 -9.04 -8.89 -3.39
CA LEU A 173 -8.44 -10.23 -3.34
C LEU A 173 -9.33 -11.25 -2.60
N TYR A 174 -9.88 -10.89 -1.44
CA TYR A 174 -10.69 -11.82 -0.64
C TYR A 174 -12.06 -12.12 -1.24
N LEU A 175 -12.64 -11.16 -1.96
CA LEU A 175 -13.94 -11.28 -2.62
C LEU A 175 -13.83 -11.86 -4.04
N SER A 176 -12.64 -11.81 -4.65
CA SER A 176 -12.42 -12.34 -5.99
C SER A 176 -12.59 -13.86 -6.08
N ASP A 177 -12.90 -14.33 -7.29
CA ASP A 177 -12.92 -15.75 -7.60
C ASP A 177 -11.53 -16.36 -7.34
N ARG A 178 -11.50 -17.37 -6.46
CA ARG A 178 -10.29 -18.10 -6.07
C ARG A 178 -9.61 -18.81 -7.25
N SER A 179 -10.30 -19.00 -8.37
CA SER A 179 -9.70 -19.52 -9.61
C SER A 179 -8.70 -18.53 -10.23
N ARG A 180 -8.88 -17.22 -10.01
CA ARG A 180 -8.01 -16.17 -10.53
C ARG A 180 -6.85 -15.96 -9.57
N LYS A 181 -5.63 -16.23 -10.05
CA LYS A 181 -4.41 -15.95 -9.30
C LYS A 181 -4.13 -14.46 -9.34
N ARG A 182 -3.73 -13.90 -8.20
CA ARG A 182 -3.40 -12.48 -8.09
C ARG A 182 -2.02 -12.30 -7.47
N LEU A 183 -1.23 -11.39 -8.03
CA LEU A 183 0.09 -11.04 -7.52
C LEU A 183 0.08 -9.57 -7.13
N ILE A 184 0.25 -9.29 -5.84
CA ILE A 184 0.32 -7.93 -5.29
C ILE A 184 1.80 -7.65 -4.98
N ILE A 185 2.34 -6.61 -5.62
CA ILE A 185 3.75 -6.22 -5.50
C ILE A 185 3.84 -4.86 -4.82
N PHE A 186 4.59 -4.80 -3.74
CA PHE A 186 4.96 -3.57 -3.04
C PHE A 186 6.37 -3.21 -3.44
N ASP A 187 6.51 -2.26 -4.34
CA ASP A 187 7.81 -1.70 -4.65
C ASP A 187 8.24 -0.71 -3.57
N GLU A 188 9.55 -0.67 -3.30
CA GLU A 188 10.18 0.15 -2.26
C GLU A 188 9.43 0.11 -0.92
N ALA A 189 9.08 -1.07 -0.42
CA ALA A 189 8.06 -1.16 0.62
C ALA A 189 8.39 -0.45 1.95
N TRP A 190 9.65 -0.05 2.16
CA TRP A 190 10.11 0.68 3.33
C TRP A 190 9.38 2.00 3.60
N GLN A 191 8.91 2.69 2.54
CA GLN A 191 8.15 3.93 2.68
C GLN A 191 6.79 3.70 3.37
N PHE A 192 6.27 2.48 3.33
CA PHE A 192 5.01 2.11 3.95
C PHE A 192 5.19 1.80 5.45
N PHE A 193 6.25 1.09 5.86
CA PHE A 193 6.35 0.51 7.21
C PHE A 193 6.86 1.44 8.31
N LYS A 194 7.16 2.70 7.99
CA LYS A 194 7.65 3.70 8.96
C LYS A 194 6.49 4.23 9.82
N ASP A 195 6.60 4.06 11.14
CA ASP A 195 5.80 4.73 12.17
C ASP A 195 4.25 4.55 12.11
N ASN A 196 3.74 3.47 11.50
CA ASN A 196 2.30 3.18 11.50
C ASN A 196 1.94 1.71 11.77
N ASP A 197 1.53 1.43 13.01
CA ASP A 197 1.09 0.10 13.47
C ASP A 197 -0.10 -0.48 12.69
N MET A 198 -0.90 0.38 12.04
CA MET A 198 -2.09 -0.05 11.33
C MET A 198 -1.80 -0.65 9.96
N LEU A 199 -0.91 0.01 9.21
CA LEU A 199 -0.48 -0.49 7.91
C LEU A 199 0.26 -1.82 8.06
N ARG A 200 0.99 -1.95 9.17
CA ARG A 200 1.63 -3.21 9.59
C ARG A 200 0.62 -4.34 9.73
N ASN A 201 -0.50 -4.10 10.41
CA ASN A 201 -1.55 -5.12 10.59
C ASN A 201 -2.17 -5.55 9.27
N ILE A 202 -2.54 -4.61 8.38
CA ILE A 202 -3.13 -4.94 7.07
C ILE A 202 -2.16 -5.80 6.25
N ILE A 203 -0.88 -5.44 6.23
CA ILE A 203 0.12 -6.18 5.47
C ILE A 203 0.37 -7.55 6.09
N GLU A 204 0.46 -7.66 7.42
CA GLU A 204 0.58 -8.95 8.10
C GLU A 204 -0.62 -9.87 7.81
N GLU A 205 -1.85 -9.34 7.89
CA GLU A 205 -3.04 -10.11 7.54
C GLU A 205 -3.05 -10.52 6.07
N GLY A 206 -2.69 -9.60 5.17
CA GLY A 206 -2.51 -9.84 3.74
C GLY A 206 -1.55 -11.01 3.50
N TYR A 207 -0.34 -10.96 4.06
CA TYR A 207 0.67 -12.02 3.95
C TYR A 207 0.19 -13.37 4.48
N ARG A 208 -0.51 -13.40 5.61
CA ARG A 208 -1.00 -14.65 6.22
C ARG A 208 -2.18 -15.25 5.46
N ARG A 209 -3.04 -14.41 4.86
CA ARG A 209 -4.30 -14.86 4.24
C ARG A 209 -4.20 -15.07 2.74
N ALA A 210 -3.34 -14.35 2.01
CA ALA A 210 -3.29 -14.34 0.55
C ALA A 210 -3.23 -15.74 -0.08
N ARG A 211 -2.43 -16.65 0.48
CA ARG A 211 -2.29 -18.03 0.00
C ARG A 211 -3.63 -18.79 -0.05
N LYS A 212 -4.56 -18.51 0.86
CA LYS A 212 -5.90 -19.15 0.89
C LYS A 212 -6.83 -18.65 -0.22
N TYR A 213 -6.55 -17.48 -0.79
CA TYR A 213 -7.36 -16.81 -1.80
C TYR A 213 -6.69 -16.78 -3.17
N GLY A 214 -5.71 -17.66 -3.43
CA GLY A 214 -4.99 -17.67 -4.71
C GLY A 214 -4.10 -16.44 -4.93
N GLY A 215 -3.85 -15.66 -3.89
CA GLY A 215 -3.01 -14.47 -3.91
C GLY A 215 -1.56 -14.75 -3.55
N SER A 216 -0.66 -13.91 -4.05
CA SER A 216 0.74 -13.83 -3.66
C SER A 216 1.09 -12.37 -3.34
N PHE A 217 1.77 -12.15 -2.22
CA PHE A 217 2.32 -10.85 -1.84
C PHE A 217 3.82 -10.86 -2.10
N THR A 218 4.35 -9.79 -2.68
CA THR A 218 5.77 -9.62 -2.96
C THR A 218 6.21 -8.24 -2.50
N VAL A 219 7.27 -8.19 -1.71
CA VAL A 219 7.88 -6.95 -1.24
C VAL A 219 9.25 -6.82 -1.88
N ILE A 220 9.49 -5.66 -2.48
CA ILE A 220 10.77 -5.31 -3.08
C ILE A 220 11.40 -4.21 -2.20
N THR A 221 12.65 -4.41 -1.83
CA THR A 221 13.43 -3.47 -1.01
C THR A 221 14.85 -3.39 -1.54
N GLN A 222 15.49 -2.24 -1.33
CA GLN A 222 16.86 -2.00 -1.79
C GLN A 222 17.90 -2.72 -0.89
N SER A 223 17.57 -2.95 0.38
CA SER A 223 18.46 -3.55 1.35
C SER A 223 17.74 -4.51 2.29
N LEU A 224 18.32 -5.69 2.52
CA LEU A 224 17.82 -6.62 3.55
C LEU A 224 17.74 -6.02 4.94
N MET A 225 18.53 -4.99 5.21
CA MET A 225 18.47 -4.27 6.47
C MET A 225 17.15 -3.51 6.66
N ASP A 226 16.43 -3.19 5.57
CA ASP A 226 15.15 -2.49 5.64
C ASP A 226 14.11 -3.33 6.41
N LEU A 227 14.21 -4.67 6.35
CA LEU A 227 13.33 -5.56 7.11
C LEU A 227 13.40 -5.32 8.62
N GLU A 228 14.54 -4.88 9.18
CA GLU A 228 14.64 -4.52 10.60
C GLU A 228 13.79 -3.28 10.92
N MET A 229 13.72 -2.32 10.00
CA MET A 229 12.91 -1.11 10.17
C MET A 229 11.41 -1.43 10.19
N PHE A 230 11.01 -2.58 9.67
CA PHE A 230 9.61 -3.00 9.61
C PHE A 230 9.13 -3.65 10.93
N GLY A 231 10.04 -3.88 11.88
CA GLY A 231 9.74 -4.51 13.16
C GLY A 231 9.17 -5.92 12.99
N SER A 232 8.10 -6.25 13.72
CA SER A 232 7.44 -7.57 13.66
C SER A 232 6.96 -7.96 12.26
N VAL A 233 6.62 -6.99 11.41
CA VAL A 233 6.20 -7.27 10.03
C VAL A 233 7.37 -7.76 9.18
N GLY A 234 8.58 -7.28 9.44
CA GLY A 234 9.78 -7.78 8.78
C GLY A 234 9.98 -9.28 9.03
N ASP A 235 9.71 -9.71 10.27
CA ASP A 235 9.73 -11.13 10.64
C ASP A 235 8.64 -11.93 9.91
N VAL A 236 7.40 -11.41 9.87
CA VAL A 236 6.29 -12.04 9.12
C VAL A 236 6.64 -12.20 7.64
N ILE A 237 7.15 -11.16 7.00
CA ILE A 237 7.55 -11.19 5.59
C ILE A 237 8.62 -12.27 5.40
N ARG A 238 9.68 -12.27 6.22
CA ARG A 238 10.78 -13.24 6.11
C ARG A 238 10.30 -14.68 6.30
N ASP A 239 9.48 -14.92 7.31
CA ASP A 239 9.08 -16.26 7.74
C ASP A 239 7.98 -16.85 6.83
N ASN A 240 7.15 -16.00 6.20
CA ASN A 240 6.08 -16.45 5.30
C ASN A 240 6.46 -16.38 3.81
N SER A 241 7.60 -15.79 3.45
CA SER A 241 8.08 -15.75 2.06
C SER A 241 8.70 -17.09 1.66
N ALA A 242 7.94 -17.87 0.89
CA ALA A 242 8.42 -19.14 0.32
C ALA A 242 9.48 -18.93 -0.79
N TYR A 243 9.40 -17.80 -1.50
CA TYR A 243 10.34 -17.44 -2.56
C TYR A 243 11.09 -16.18 -2.14
N LYS A 244 12.43 -16.25 -2.13
CA LYS A 244 13.31 -15.13 -1.82
C LYS A 244 14.30 -14.97 -2.96
N PHE A 245 14.40 -13.75 -3.46
CA PHE A 245 15.28 -13.37 -4.56
C PHE A 245 16.25 -12.32 -4.06
N TYR A 246 17.53 -12.65 -4.02
CA TYR A 246 18.58 -11.70 -3.62
C TYR A 246 19.42 -11.33 -4.83
N LEU A 247 19.46 -10.02 -5.10
CA LEU A 247 20.34 -9.42 -6.09
C LEU A 247 21.67 -9.02 -5.43
N GLN A 248 22.62 -8.53 -6.25
CA GLN A 248 23.92 -8.09 -5.76
C GLN A 248 23.78 -7.06 -4.63
N SER A 249 24.32 -7.38 -3.45
CA SER A 249 24.33 -6.49 -2.28
C SER A 249 25.62 -6.63 -1.47
N GLY A 250 26.05 -5.53 -0.85
CA GLY A 250 27.14 -5.51 0.13
C GLY A 250 26.70 -5.82 1.57
N SER A 251 25.40 -5.92 1.84
CA SER A 251 24.87 -6.01 3.22
C SER A 251 24.72 -7.44 3.75
N PHE A 252 25.04 -8.48 2.97
CA PHE A 252 24.78 -9.88 3.36
C PHE A 252 25.45 -10.31 4.66
N GLU A 253 26.71 -9.91 4.90
CA GLU A 253 27.40 -10.26 6.17
C GLU A 253 26.73 -9.59 7.38
N LYS A 254 26.31 -8.32 7.21
CA LYS A 254 25.56 -7.59 8.24
C LYS A 254 24.19 -8.23 8.47
N ALA A 255 23.50 -8.62 7.40
CA ALA A 255 22.21 -9.31 7.49
C ALA A 255 22.33 -10.66 8.23
N LYS A 256 23.40 -11.41 7.98
CA LYS A 256 23.69 -12.66 8.70
C LYS A 256 24.00 -12.42 10.18
N SER A 257 24.85 -11.45 10.52
CA SER A 257 25.18 -11.15 11.92
C SER A 257 23.97 -10.67 12.73
N ARG A 258 23.01 -10.03 12.07
CA ARG A 258 21.72 -9.59 12.62
C ARG A 258 20.63 -10.66 12.59
N LYS A 259 20.92 -11.86 12.09
CA LYS A 259 19.97 -12.98 11.94
C LYS A 259 18.76 -12.67 11.05
N ILE A 260 18.91 -11.73 10.12
CA ILE A 260 17.89 -11.47 9.08
C ILE A 260 17.90 -12.60 8.05
N ILE A 261 19.08 -13.14 7.78
CA ILE A 261 19.28 -14.35 6.97
C ILE A 261 20.10 -15.34 7.78
N ASP A 262 19.84 -16.63 7.57
CA ASP A 262 20.54 -17.71 8.28
C ASP A 262 20.92 -18.82 7.30
N TYR A 263 21.97 -18.55 6.51
CA TYR A 263 22.54 -19.51 5.58
C TYR A 263 23.87 -20.06 6.10
N ASP A 264 24.15 -21.32 5.79
CA ASP A 264 25.43 -21.95 6.08
C ASP A 264 26.59 -21.25 5.34
N ASN A 265 27.83 -21.60 5.70
CA ASN A 265 29.00 -20.91 5.17
C ASN A 265 29.20 -21.11 3.66
N PHE A 266 28.79 -22.24 3.09
CA PHE A 266 28.87 -22.46 1.64
C PHE A 266 27.82 -21.63 0.92
N THR A 267 26.56 -21.69 1.37
CA THR A 267 25.46 -20.92 0.77
C THR A 267 25.70 -19.40 0.87
N MET A 268 26.26 -18.93 1.99
CA MET A 268 26.67 -17.52 2.13
C MET A 268 27.75 -17.12 1.13
N ARG A 269 28.71 -17.99 0.80
CA ARG A 269 29.71 -17.70 -0.24
C ARG A 269 29.07 -17.54 -1.61
N LEU A 270 28.08 -18.38 -1.94
CA LEU A 270 27.31 -18.27 -3.18
C LEU A 270 26.49 -16.97 -3.22
N LEU A 271 25.75 -16.67 -2.15
CA LEU A 271 24.97 -15.43 -2.06
C LEU A 271 25.84 -14.19 -2.27
N LYS A 272 27.02 -14.16 -1.66
CA LYS A 272 28.00 -13.07 -1.81
C LYS A 272 28.65 -13.00 -3.20
N SER A 273 28.63 -14.08 -3.98
CA SER A 273 29.19 -14.09 -5.32
C SER A 273 28.25 -13.54 -6.39
N VAL A 274 26.97 -13.30 -6.06
CA VAL A 274 25.98 -12.74 -6.99
C VAL A 274 26.47 -11.41 -7.59
N LYS A 275 26.52 -11.33 -8.92
CA LYS A 275 26.86 -10.12 -9.66
C LYS A 275 25.79 -9.74 -10.67
N SER A 276 25.69 -8.45 -10.97
CA SER A 276 24.89 -7.94 -12.07
C SER A 276 25.79 -7.35 -13.17
N PRO A 277 26.45 -8.19 -13.99
CA PRO A 277 27.29 -7.72 -15.09
C PRO A 277 26.45 -7.14 -16.23
N LYS A 278 25.97 -5.91 -16.04
CA LYS A 278 25.26 -5.14 -17.08
C LYS A 278 26.19 -4.92 -18.29
N PRO A 279 25.67 -5.03 -19.54
CA PRO A 279 24.30 -5.33 -19.93
C PRO A 279 24.05 -6.82 -20.26
N ARG A 280 24.98 -7.73 -19.89
CA ARG A 280 24.97 -9.13 -20.37
C ARG A 280 23.86 -9.95 -19.73
N TYR A 281 23.86 -10.00 -18.41
CA TYR A 281 22.86 -10.70 -17.60
C TYR A 281 22.90 -10.15 -16.17
N SER A 282 21.89 -10.50 -15.38
CA SER A 282 21.89 -10.29 -13.94
C SER A 282 21.84 -11.63 -13.22
N GLU A 283 22.70 -11.84 -12.22
CA GLU A 283 22.59 -13.00 -11.35
C GLU A 283 21.57 -12.72 -10.25
N ILE A 284 20.79 -13.75 -9.91
CA ILE A 284 19.78 -13.74 -8.88
C ILE A 284 20.05 -14.97 -8.03
N PHE A 285 20.35 -14.77 -6.74
CA PHE A 285 20.29 -15.89 -5.81
C PHE A 285 18.82 -16.16 -5.49
N MET A 286 18.39 -17.39 -5.72
CA MET A 286 17.03 -17.86 -5.50
C MET A 286 17.05 -18.83 -4.32
N ASP A 287 16.27 -18.53 -3.27
CA ASP A 287 15.92 -19.45 -2.19
C ASP A 287 14.42 -19.74 -2.31
N THR A 288 14.09 -20.97 -2.70
CA THR A 288 12.74 -21.37 -3.10
C THR A 288 12.44 -22.79 -2.61
N PRO A 289 11.16 -23.22 -2.60
CA PRO A 289 10.80 -24.57 -2.15
C PRO A 289 11.39 -25.70 -3.01
N VAL A 290 11.84 -25.38 -4.23
CA VAL A 290 12.41 -26.37 -5.17
C VAL A 290 13.93 -26.42 -5.12
N GLY A 291 14.59 -25.47 -4.46
CA GLY A 291 16.04 -25.43 -4.34
C GLY A 291 16.60 -24.03 -4.06
N VAL A 292 17.89 -24.03 -3.73
CA VAL A 292 18.67 -22.82 -3.41
C VAL A 292 19.87 -22.74 -4.34
N GLY A 293 20.07 -21.61 -5.01
CA GLY A 293 21.18 -21.44 -5.93
C GLY A 293 21.18 -20.11 -6.69
N ILE A 294 22.19 -19.93 -7.55
CA ILE A 294 22.30 -18.73 -8.40
C ILE A 294 21.73 -19.03 -9.78
N SER A 295 20.77 -18.21 -10.20
CA SER A 295 20.19 -18.20 -11.54
C SER A 295 20.67 -16.96 -12.31
N ARG A 296 20.67 -17.03 -13.64
CA ARG A 296 20.98 -15.89 -14.52
C ARG A 296 19.74 -15.44 -15.27
N LEU A 297 19.41 -14.17 -15.13
CA LEU A 297 18.42 -13.49 -15.96
C LEU A 297 19.13 -12.91 -17.18
N ALA A 298 18.97 -13.56 -18.33
CA ALA A 298 19.39 -13.08 -19.63
C ALA A 298 18.13 -12.76 -20.46
N VAL A 299 18.02 -11.51 -20.91
CA VAL A 299 16.88 -11.02 -21.68
C VAL A 299 17.31 -10.68 -23.10
N ASP A 300 16.36 -10.75 -24.04
CA ASP A 300 16.59 -10.29 -25.40
C ASP A 300 16.84 -8.76 -25.44
N PRO A 301 17.42 -8.23 -26.52
CA PRO A 301 17.73 -6.80 -26.62
C PRO A 301 16.53 -5.88 -26.47
N PHE A 302 15.35 -6.27 -26.96
CA PHE A 302 14.14 -5.44 -26.85
C PHE A 302 13.73 -5.34 -25.39
N SER A 303 13.64 -6.49 -24.70
CA SER A 303 13.33 -6.54 -23.26
C SER A 303 14.36 -5.79 -22.42
N TYR A 304 15.64 -5.80 -22.80
CA TYR A 304 16.65 -4.97 -22.13
C TYR A 304 16.31 -3.47 -22.19
N TYR A 305 16.06 -2.94 -23.39
CA TYR A 305 15.74 -1.51 -23.56
C TYR A 305 14.40 -1.15 -22.95
N LEU A 306 13.44 -2.07 -22.95
CA LEU A 306 12.16 -1.90 -22.31
C LEU A 306 12.28 -1.72 -20.79
N PHE A 307 13.23 -2.41 -20.15
CA PHE A 307 13.45 -2.36 -18.70
C PHE A 307 14.72 -1.59 -18.30
N THR A 308 15.32 -0.84 -19.21
CA THR A 308 16.60 -0.16 -18.93
C THR A 308 16.39 1.01 -17.98
N SER A 309 17.32 1.15 -17.04
CA SER A 309 17.44 2.30 -16.16
C SER A 309 18.71 3.11 -16.48
N ASP A 310 19.42 2.79 -17.58
CA ASP A 310 20.63 3.52 -17.98
C ASP A 310 20.24 4.87 -18.58
N ALA A 311 20.81 5.95 -18.04
CA ALA A 311 20.46 7.30 -18.43
C ALA A 311 20.70 7.59 -19.93
N ASN A 312 21.73 6.98 -20.54
CA ASN A 312 22.01 7.19 -21.96
C ASN A 312 21.02 6.41 -22.84
N ASP A 313 20.65 5.20 -22.43
CA ASP A 313 19.65 4.42 -23.15
C ASP A 313 18.28 5.12 -23.09
N ILE A 314 17.87 5.58 -21.89
CA ILE A 314 16.64 6.35 -21.71
C ILE A 314 16.66 7.62 -22.56
N PHE A 315 17.74 8.39 -22.52
CA PHE A 315 17.87 9.61 -23.32
C PHE A 315 17.63 9.37 -24.82
N LYS A 316 18.21 8.30 -25.38
CA LYS A 316 18.02 7.94 -26.80
C LYS A 316 16.60 7.49 -27.11
N ILE A 317 15.95 6.75 -26.19
CA ILE A 317 14.55 6.36 -26.35
C ILE A 317 13.67 7.61 -26.37
N GLU A 318 13.84 8.51 -25.41
CA GLU A 318 13.06 9.75 -25.29
C GLU A 318 13.30 10.70 -26.48
N GLU A 319 14.52 10.79 -27.01
CA GLU A 319 14.82 11.54 -28.23
C GLU A 319 13.99 11.02 -29.43
N LEU A 320 13.95 9.70 -29.61
CA LEU A 320 13.16 9.06 -30.67
C LEU A 320 11.66 9.23 -30.45
N VAL A 321 11.18 9.13 -29.21
CA VAL A 321 9.77 9.35 -28.87
C VAL A 321 9.36 10.80 -29.14
N SER A 322 10.21 11.77 -28.77
CA SER A 322 9.98 13.19 -29.04
C SER A 322 9.92 13.51 -30.55
N SER A 323 10.54 12.68 -31.40
CA SER A 323 10.43 12.78 -32.86
C SER A 323 9.12 12.21 -33.44
N GLY A 324 8.21 11.74 -32.59
CA GLY A 324 6.89 11.22 -32.97
C GLY A 324 6.79 9.69 -33.05
N LYS A 325 7.82 8.96 -32.62
CA LYS A 325 7.76 7.49 -32.53
C LYS A 325 7.03 7.04 -31.28
N THR A 326 6.36 5.89 -31.36
CA THR A 326 5.93 5.17 -30.15
C THR A 326 7.14 4.60 -29.41
N TYR A 327 6.99 4.32 -28.11
CA TYR A 327 8.03 3.65 -27.32
C TYR A 327 8.48 2.31 -27.94
N ALA A 328 7.55 1.53 -28.50
CA ALA A 328 7.88 0.26 -29.13
C ALA A 328 8.76 0.44 -30.38
N GLU A 329 8.46 1.44 -31.21
CA GLU A 329 9.27 1.77 -32.40
C GLU A 329 10.64 2.35 -32.01
N ALA A 330 10.68 3.21 -30.99
CA ALA A 330 11.93 3.78 -30.47
C ALA A 330 12.87 2.68 -29.97
N ILE A 331 12.35 1.76 -29.16
CA ILE A 331 13.12 0.60 -28.68
C ILE A 331 13.54 -0.30 -29.85
N GLY A 332 12.63 -0.59 -30.79
CA GLY A 332 12.95 -1.38 -31.98
C GLY A 332 14.11 -0.79 -32.78
N HIS A 333 14.14 0.53 -32.94
CA HIS A 333 15.23 1.23 -33.60
C HIS A 333 16.58 1.06 -32.88
N LEU A 334 16.60 1.13 -31.55
CA LEU A 334 17.83 0.90 -30.77
C LEU A 334 18.30 -0.56 -30.83
N VAL A 335 17.37 -1.51 -30.92
CA VAL A 335 17.69 -2.92 -31.13
C VAL A 335 18.38 -3.13 -32.49
N GLU A 336 17.87 -2.50 -33.55
CA GLU A 336 18.42 -2.60 -34.91
C GLU A 336 19.83 -1.98 -35.03
N GLN A 337 20.09 -0.87 -34.34
CA GLN A 337 21.42 -0.23 -34.32
C GLN A 337 22.49 -1.09 -33.64
N GLY A 338 22.08 -2.13 -32.91
CA GLY A 338 22.95 -3.00 -32.16
C GLY A 338 23.48 -2.33 -30.88
N ARG A 339 23.67 -3.12 -29.82
CA ARG A 339 24.28 -2.60 -28.60
C ARG A 339 25.70 -2.10 -28.90
N PRO A 340 26.13 -0.95 -28.35
CA PRO A 340 27.54 -0.66 -28.26
C PRO A 340 28.20 -1.82 -27.51
N SER A 341 29.07 -2.56 -28.20
CA SER A 341 29.92 -3.55 -27.55
C SER A 341 30.85 -2.81 -26.57
N LYS A 342 30.53 -2.89 -25.28
CA LYS A 342 31.45 -2.50 -24.21
C LYS A 342 32.31 -3.67 -23.77
#